data_AF-A0A8H9VP40-F1
#
_entry.id   AF-A0A8H9VP40-F1
#
_cell.length_a   1.000
_cell.length_b   1.000
_cell.length_c   1.000
_cell.angle_alpha   90.00
_cell.angle_beta   90.00
_cell.angle_gamma   90.00
#
_symmetry.space_group_name_H-M   'P 1'
#
loop_
_entity.id
_entity.type
_entity.pdbx_description
1 polymer ?
#
loop_
_entity_poly.entity_id
_entity_poly.type
_entity_poly.pdbx_seq_one_letter_code
_entity_poly.pdbx_strand_id
1 'polypeptide(L)'
;MIRILLMLGMVLTSFISNAEVKISYDQLTGSQSVKGLSDANLEGCELHEGLAVAKGTQYSDSGATIKLIRFQGVGSKVFVIPTGFEELSKNDNDIVNSMINIGEPYFIRFTACGSGGFLKLVDLYKIG
;
A
#
# COMPACT_ATOMS: atom_id res chain seq x y z
N MET A 1 -0.01 23.80 57.48
CA MET A 1 0.49 22.50 56.97
C MET A 1 -0.04 22.31 55.56
N ILE A 2 0.79 22.57 54.55
CA ILE A 2 0.44 22.51 53.13
C ILE A 2 0.74 21.09 52.62
N ARG A 3 -0.28 20.35 52.20
CA ARG A 3 -0.12 19.06 51.49
C ARG A 3 -0.06 19.36 50.00
N ILE A 4 1.15 19.38 49.44
CA ILE A 4 1.39 19.36 47.99
C ILE A 4 1.27 17.91 47.54
N LEU A 5 0.17 17.57 46.88
CA LEU A 5 -0.03 16.30 46.21
C LEU A 5 0.59 16.42 44.80
N LEU A 6 1.78 15.83 44.63
CA LEU A 6 2.44 15.66 43.33
C LEU A 6 1.64 14.65 42.50
N MET A 7 0.77 15.15 41.61
CA MET A 7 0.16 14.34 40.55
C MET A 7 1.23 14.07 39.49
N LEU A 8 1.76 12.85 39.52
CA LEU A 8 2.70 12.30 38.55
C LEU A 8 1.96 12.13 37.20
N GLY A 9 2.20 13.04 36.26
CA GLY A 9 1.64 12.96 34.92
C GLY A 9 2.29 11.82 34.13
N MET A 10 1.59 10.69 34.02
CA MET A 10 1.90 9.67 33.01
C MET A 10 1.51 10.24 31.64
N VAL A 11 2.48 10.82 30.96
CA VAL A 11 2.35 11.14 29.53
C VAL A 11 2.39 9.82 28.78
N LEU A 12 1.21 9.26 28.50
CA LEU A 12 1.02 8.18 27.53
C LEU A 12 1.33 8.75 26.14
N THR A 13 2.59 8.66 25.72
CA THR A 13 2.94 8.85 24.31
C THR A 13 2.46 7.63 23.56
N SER A 14 1.33 7.76 22.88
CA SER A 14 0.86 6.77 21.91
C SER A 14 1.93 6.64 20.81
N PHE A 15 2.70 5.55 20.83
CA PHE A 15 3.55 5.19 19.71
C PHE A 15 2.64 4.79 18.56
N ILE A 16 2.40 5.71 17.62
CA ILE A 16 1.76 5.39 16.35
C ILE A 16 2.82 4.61 15.54
N SER A 17 2.74 3.28 15.57
CA SER A 17 3.58 2.42 14.74
C SER A 17 3.06 2.49 13.30
N ASN A 18 3.54 3.45 12.52
CA ASN A 18 3.38 3.36 11.07
C ASN A 18 4.27 2.20 10.59
N ALA A 19 3.67 1.18 9.98
CA ALA A 19 4.45 0.11 9.36
C ALA A 19 5.37 0.72 8.30
N GLU A 20 6.67 0.46 8.41
CA GLU A 20 7.66 0.94 7.44
C GLU A 20 7.44 0.22 6.10
N VAL A 21 7.38 1.00 5.00
CA VAL A 21 7.25 0.44 3.65
C VAL A 21 8.51 -0.37 3.34
N LYS A 22 8.35 -1.62 2.91
CA LYS A 22 9.45 -2.52 2.59
C LYS A 22 9.42 -2.93 1.12
N ILE A 23 10.45 -2.56 0.37
CA ILE A 23 10.69 -3.01 -1.00
C ILE A 23 11.71 -4.14 -0.98
N SER A 24 11.46 -5.21 -1.72
CA SER A 24 12.36 -6.37 -1.79
C SER A 24 12.46 -6.93 -3.20
N TYR A 25 13.63 -7.46 -3.52
CA TYR A 25 13.89 -8.25 -4.73
C TYR A 25 14.49 -9.60 -4.33
N ASP A 26 13.90 -10.68 -4.83
CA ASP A 26 14.45 -12.02 -4.70
C ASP A 26 15.18 -12.40 -5.98
N GLN A 27 16.50 -12.55 -5.88
CA GLN A 27 17.36 -12.88 -7.02
C GLN A 27 17.13 -14.30 -7.55
N LEU A 28 16.67 -15.23 -6.72
CA LEU A 28 16.46 -16.63 -7.11
C LEU A 28 15.19 -16.78 -7.94
N THR A 29 14.12 -16.09 -7.54
CA THR A 29 12.81 -16.17 -8.19
C THR A 29 12.54 -15.04 -9.18
N GLY A 30 13.38 -13.99 -9.19
CA GLY A 30 13.12 -12.76 -9.95
C GLY A 30 11.94 -11.94 -9.40
N SER A 31 11.34 -12.38 -8.28
CA SER A 31 10.15 -11.74 -7.72
C SER A 31 10.48 -10.41 -7.04
N GLN A 32 9.54 -9.48 -7.13
CA GLN A 32 9.66 -8.15 -6.53
C GLN A 32 8.44 -7.90 -5.66
N SER A 33 8.62 -7.28 -4.50
CA SER A 33 7.49 -6.90 -3.65
C SER A 33 7.66 -5.53 -3.04
N VAL A 34 6.54 -4.85 -2.84
CA VAL A 34 6.42 -3.67 -1.99
C VAL A 34 5.32 -3.95 -0.97
N LYS A 35 5.62 -3.77 0.31
CA LYS A 35 4.74 -4.09 1.43
C LYS A 35 4.55 -2.91 2.35
N GLY A 36 3.40 -2.85 3.00
CA GLY A 36 3.12 -1.83 4.02
C GLY A 36 2.84 -0.44 3.43
N LEU A 37 2.30 -0.37 2.21
CA LEU A 37 1.87 0.89 1.58
C LEU A 37 0.68 1.53 2.31
N SER A 38 -0.12 0.71 2.98
CA SER A 38 -1.22 1.17 3.82
C SER A 38 -1.44 0.18 4.97
N ASP A 39 -2.16 0.63 6.00
CA ASP A 39 -2.53 -0.24 7.11
C ASP A 39 -3.56 -1.28 6.65
N ALA A 40 -3.28 -2.55 6.94
CA ALA A 40 -4.15 -3.67 6.64
C ALA A 40 -5.33 -3.79 7.62
N ASN A 41 -5.23 -3.18 8.81
CA ASN A 41 -6.18 -3.32 9.92
C ASN A 41 -6.93 -2.02 10.20
N LEU A 42 -7.33 -1.30 9.14
CA LEU A 42 -8.12 -0.09 9.25
C LEU A 42 -9.56 -0.41 9.70
N GLU A 43 -10.04 0.29 10.72
CA GLU A 43 -11.41 0.17 11.20
C GLU A 43 -12.42 0.49 10.08
N GLY A 44 -13.44 -0.36 9.92
CA GLY A 44 -14.45 -0.18 8.87
C GLY A 44 -13.96 -0.52 7.45
N CYS A 45 -12.84 -1.23 7.34
CA CYS A 45 -12.30 -1.72 6.08
C CYS A 45 -12.21 -3.25 6.06
N GLU A 46 -12.49 -3.82 4.89
CA GLU A 46 -12.26 -5.24 4.61
C GLU A 46 -10.92 -5.40 3.88
N LEU A 47 -10.11 -6.35 4.32
CA LEU A 47 -8.89 -6.74 3.60
C LEU A 47 -9.24 -7.77 2.54
N HIS A 48 -8.80 -7.50 1.31
CA HIS A 48 -8.90 -8.41 0.18
C HIS A 48 -7.51 -8.75 -0.36
N GLU A 49 -7.39 -9.93 -0.95
CA GLU A 49 -6.18 -10.37 -1.61
C GLU A 49 -6.46 -11.30 -2.77
N GLY A 50 -5.53 -11.35 -3.72
CA GLY A 50 -5.63 -12.26 -4.85
C GLY A 50 -4.76 -11.88 -6.03
N LEU A 51 -4.83 -12.73 -7.06
CA LEU A 51 -4.16 -12.50 -8.33
C LEU A 51 -4.97 -11.53 -9.19
N ALA A 52 -4.28 -10.54 -9.76
CA ALA A 52 -4.86 -9.59 -10.70
C ALA A 52 -3.85 -9.19 -11.77
N VAL A 53 -4.33 -8.90 -12.97
CA VAL A 53 -3.49 -8.43 -14.09
C VAL A 53 -3.55 -6.92 -14.17
N ALA A 54 -2.40 -6.26 -14.23
CA ALA A 54 -2.34 -4.82 -14.46
C ALA A 54 -2.76 -4.51 -15.91
N LYS A 55 -3.81 -3.69 -16.08
CA LYS A 55 -4.36 -3.31 -17.40
C LYS A 55 -4.09 -1.87 -17.79
N GLY A 56 -3.73 -1.03 -16.83
CA GLY A 56 -3.38 0.36 -17.09
C GLY A 56 -2.84 1.02 -15.83
N THR A 57 -2.17 2.14 -16.03
CA THR A 57 -1.65 3.01 -14.96
C THR A 57 -2.10 4.43 -15.23
N GLN A 58 -2.26 5.21 -14.15
CA GLN A 58 -2.40 6.66 -14.24
C GLN A 58 -1.28 7.29 -13.44
N TYR A 59 -0.49 8.14 -14.11
CA TYR A 59 0.59 8.87 -13.48
C TYR A 59 0.09 10.18 -12.86
N SER A 60 0.89 10.74 -11.96
CA SER A 60 0.77 12.13 -11.51
C SER A 60 0.93 13.10 -12.68
N ASP A 61 0.53 14.36 -12.49
CA ASP A 61 0.66 15.40 -13.53
C ASP A 61 2.11 15.62 -13.98
N SER A 62 3.08 15.38 -13.08
CA SER A 62 4.52 15.42 -13.40
C SER A 62 5.01 14.21 -14.21
N GLY A 63 4.19 13.17 -14.36
CA GLY A 63 4.58 11.88 -14.94
C GLY A 63 5.49 11.03 -14.04
N ALA A 64 5.85 11.53 -12.86
CA ALA A 64 6.89 10.92 -12.02
C ALA A 64 6.41 9.74 -11.19
N THR A 65 5.10 9.63 -10.89
CA THR A 65 4.58 8.65 -9.94
C THR A 65 3.32 8.00 -10.47
N ILE A 66 3.26 6.67 -10.46
CA ILE A 66 2.01 5.94 -10.74
C ILE A 66 1.09 6.15 -9.53
N LYS A 67 0.01 6.92 -9.69
CA LYS A 67 -0.97 7.17 -8.62
C LYS A 67 -2.05 6.09 -8.55
N LEU A 68 -2.44 5.55 -9.71
CA LEU A 68 -3.48 4.53 -9.80
C LEU A 68 -3.03 3.38 -10.69
N ILE A 69 -3.42 2.16 -10.33
CA ILE A 69 -3.31 0.99 -11.19
C ILE A 69 -4.71 0.44 -11.44
N ARG A 70 -5.05 0.23 -12.72
CA ARG A 70 -6.25 -0.50 -13.13
C ARG A 70 -5.92 -1.98 -13.17
N PHE A 71 -6.57 -2.76 -12.32
CA PHE A 71 -6.41 -4.21 -12.25
C PHE A 71 -7.62 -4.92 -12.85
N GLN A 72 -7.36 -6.09 -13.44
CA GLN A 72 -8.39 -7.06 -13.80
C GLN A 72 -8.21 -8.29 -12.92
N GLY A 73 -9.17 -8.53 -12.02
CA GLY A 73 -9.23 -9.72 -11.17
C GLY A 73 -10.00 -10.88 -11.83
N VAL A 74 -10.30 -11.89 -11.02
CA VAL A 74 -11.05 -13.09 -11.45
C VAL A 74 -12.45 -12.70 -11.96
N GLY A 75 -12.93 -13.41 -12.99
CA GLY A 75 -14.24 -13.14 -13.60
C GLY A 75 -14.29 -11.84 -14.42
N SER A 76 -13.13 -11.36 -14.88
CA SER A 76 -13.00 -10.13 -15.69
C SER A 76 -13.48 -8.86 -14.99
N LYS A 77 -13.61 -8.88 -13.65
CA LYS A 77 -13.93 -7.68 -12.87
C LYS A 77 -12.74 -6.73 -12.92
N VAL A 78 -13.02 -5.48 -13.26
CA VAL A 78 -12.02 -4.41 -13.33
C VAL A 78 -12.24 -3.44 -12.17
N PHE A 79 -11.15 -3.07 -11.51
CA PHE A 79 -11.15 -2.10 -10.42
C PHE A 79 -9.86 -1.27 -10.48
N VAL A 80 -9.90 -0.09 -9.86
CA VAL A 80 -8.78 0.85 -9.87
C VAL A 80 -8.36 1.10 -8.44
N ILE A 81 -7.08 0.91 -8.15
CA ILE A 81 -6.53 1.04 -6.79
C ILE A 81 -5.52 2.20 -6.77
N PRO A 82 -5.68 3.18 -5.87
CA PRO A 82 -4.64 4.12 -5.50
C PRO A 82 -3.42 3.42 -4.90
N THR A 83 -2.23 3.73 -5.41
CA THR A 83 -0.99 3.03 -5.05
C THR A 83 -0.39 3.50 -3.73
N GLY A 84 -0.57 4.77 -3.37
CA GLY A 84 0.12 5.41 -2.23
C GLY A 84 1.60 5.68 -2.49
N PHE A 85 2.08 5.52 -3.73
CA PHE A 85 3.50 5.70 -4.06
C PHE A 85 3.99 7.13 -3.84
N GLU A 86 3.10 8.11 -3.86
CA GLU A 86 3.40 9.52 -3.56
C GLU A 86 3.95 9.77 -2.15
N GLU A 87 3.74 8.84 -1.22
CA GLU A 87 4.25 8.92 0.15
C GLU A 87 5.67 8.36 0.28
N LEU A 88 6.19 7.72 -0.78
CA LEU A 88 7.52 7.10 -0.79
C LEU A 88 8.63 8.13 -1.04
N SER A 89 9.86 7.75 -0.66
CA SER A 89 11.04 8.47 -1.09
C SER A 89 11.15 8.44 -2.63
N LYS A 90 11.82 9.43 -3.22
CA LYS A 90 12.01 9.49 -4.67
C LYS A 90 12.62 8.19 -5.23
N ASN A 91 13.64 7.67 -4.55
CA ASN A 91 14.33 6.45 -4.98
C ASN A 91 13.40 5.22 -4.94
N ASP A 92 12.61 5.11 -3.87
CA ASP A 92 11.64 4.03 -3.73
C ASP A 92 10.53 4.14 -4.77
N ASN A 93 10.08 5.36 -5.07
CA ASN A 93 9.10 5.66 -6.12
C ASN A 93 9.61 5.19 -7.50
N ASP A 94 10.86 5.51 -7.84
CA ASP A 94 11.47 5.08 -9.10
C ASP A 94 11.52 3.53 -9.19
N ILE A 95 11.86 2.86 -8.09
CA ILE A 95 11.88 1.39 -8.03
C ILE A 95 10.46 0.83 -8.22
N VAL A 96 9.47 1.25 -7.43
CA VAL A 96 8.11 0.67 -7.51
C VAL A 96 7.42 1.01 -8.82
N ASN A 97 7.71 2.15 -9.45
CA ASN A 97 7.20 2.45 -10.78
C ASN A 97 7.75 1.47 -11.82
N SER A 98 9.04 1.14 -11.74
CA SER A 98 9.67 0.17 -12.65
C SER A 98 9.17 -1.27 -12.45
N MET A 99 8.57 -1.57 -11.29
CA MET A 99 7.94 -2.87 -11.04
C MET A 99 6.67 -3.08 -11.87
N ILE A 100 5.95 -2.01 -12.23
CA ILE A 100 4.62 -2.09 -12.85
C ILE A 100 4.71 -2.23 -14.38
N ASN A 101 4.30 -3.39 -14.88
CA ASN A 101 4.21 -3.71 -16.29
C ASN A 101 2.77 -4.02 -16.64
N ILE A 102 2.26 -3.41 -17.72
CA ILE A 102 0.93 -3.70 -18.23
C ILE A 102 0.90 -5.09 -18.86
N GLY A 103 -0.12 -5.87 -18.55
CA GLY A 103 -0.30 -7.24 -19.01
C GLY A 103 0.22 -8.31 -18.05
N GLU A 104 1.04 -7.92 -17.07
CA GLU A 104 1.63 -8.86 -16.11
C GLU A 104 0.70 -9.17 -14.93
N PRO A 105 0.76 -10.41 -14.39
CA PRO A 105 0.04 -10.79 -13.19
C PRO A 105 0.78 -10.33 -11.92
N TYR A 106 -0.01 -9.92 -10.94
CA TYR A 106 0.45 -9.55 -9.61
C TYR A 106 -0.41 -10.24 -8.58
N PHE A 107 0.21 -10.64 -7.46
CA PHE A 107 -0.56 -10.87 -6.24
C PHE A 107 -0.66 -9.54 -5.50
N ILE A 108 -1.88 -9.13 -5.15
CA ILE A 108 -2.13 -7.86 -4.47
C ILE A 108 -2.87 -8.08 -3.17
N ARG A 109 -2.57 -7.24 -2.17
CA ARG A 109 -3.38 -7.08 -0.97
C ARG A 109 -3.87 -5.65 -0.94
N PHE A 110 -5.17 -5.45 -0.71
CA PHE A 110 -5.76 -4.12 -0.69
C PHE A 110 -6.93 -4.08 0.29
N THR A 111 -7.15 -2.92 0.90
CA THR A 111 -8.34 -2.69 1.73
C THR A 111 -9.44 -2.06 0.92
N ALA A 112 -10.69 -2.41 1.23
CA ALA A 112 -11.89 -1.74 0.75
C ALA A 112 -12.67 -1.20 1.95
N CYS A 113 -12.77 0.12 2.06
CA CYS A 113 -13.39 0.78 3.20
C CYS A 113 -14.82 1.26 2.91
N GLY A 114 -15.66 1.27 3.95
CA GLY A 114 -17.07 1.69 3.85
C GLY A 114 -17.88 0.69 3.02
N SER A 115 -18.68 1.16 2.06
CA SER A 115 -19.42 0.31 1.11
C SER A 115 -18.54 -0.32 0.01
N GLY A 116 -17.23 -0.42 0.23
CA GLY A 116 -16.24 -0.90 -0.74
C GLY A 116 -15.81 0.13 -1.79
N GLY A 117 -16.24 1.40 -1.66
CA GLY A 117 -15.96 2.46 -2.61
C GLY A 117 -14.56 3.07 -2.52
N PHE A 118 -13.84 2.83 -1.42
CA PHE A 118 -12.52 3.40 -1.17
C PHE A 118 -11.48 2.28 -1.06
N LEU A 119 -10.73 2.08 -2.13
CA LEU A 119 -9.67 1.08 -2.19
C LEU A 119 -8.33 1.69 -1.79
N LYS A 120 -7.48 0.94 -1.10
CA LYS A 120 -6.07 1.28 -0.85
C LYS A 120 -5.18 0.07 -1.04
N LEU A 121 -4.09 0.25 -1.78
CA LEU A 121 -3.08 -0.81 -1.92
C LEU A 121 -2.34 -0.98 -0.60
N VAL A 122 -2.25 -2.22 -0.11
CA VAL A 122 -1.50 -2.58 1.10
C VAL A 122 -0.16 -3.16 0.69
N ASP A 123 -0.19 -4.21 -0.14
CA ASP A 123 1.00 -4.86 -0.67
C ASP A 123 0.82 -5.19 -2.16
N LEU A 124 1.94 -5.25 -2.86
CA LEU A 124 2.02 -5.67 -4.26
C LEU A 124 3.20 -6.63 -4.44
N TYR A 125 2.94 -7.73 -5.13
CA TYR A 125 3.93 -8.77 -5.43
C TYR A 125 3.92 -9.02 -6.93
N LYS A 126 5.07 -8.79 -7.56
CA LYS A 126 5.34 -9.19 -8.94
C LYS A 126 5.91 -10.60 -8.92
N ILE A 127 5.25 -11.50 -9.63
CA ILE A 127 5.72 -12.86 -9.83
C ILE A 127 6.75 -12.81 -10.97
N GLY A 128 7.93 -13.40 -10.75
CA GLY A 128 9.03 -13.45 -11.73
C GLY A 128 8.88 -14.55 -12.77
#